data_AF-A0A951VYD2-F1
#
_entry.id   AF-A0A951VYD2-F1
#
_cell.length_a   1.000
_cell.length_b   1.000
_cell.length_c   1.000
_cell.angle_alpha   90.00
_cell.angle_beta   90.00
_cell.angle_gamma   90.00
#
_symmetry.space_group_name_H-M   'P 1'
#
loop_
_entity.id
_entity.type
_entity.pdbx_description
1 polymer ?
#
loop_
_entity_poly.entity_id
_entity_poly.type
_entity_poly.pdbx_seq_one_letter_code
_entity_poly.pdbx_strand_id
1 'polypeptide(L)'
;EIDPNAQDVVIHLNDEEPLLQDTKKFDFPYRLFGLFIGFLAVTILASLYLYRFGRYLFYRTIAIGDQNRRSVDALATLFYIRLAEEGYPIRQFYETPLDYSKSIPESVEFAESVTELRFKESWSADSYRNSVSKLRQIKKQSLHQLNRKGFIGLIKRVFTLRGVLYRP
;
A
#
# COMPACT_ATOMS: atom_id res chain seq x y z
N GLU A 1 80.05 51.17 20.95
CA GLU A 1 79.13 50.18 20.39
C GLU A 1 77.86 50.22 21.21
N ILE A 2 76.72 50.49 20.56
CA ILE A 2 75.41 50.43 21.20
C ILE A 2 75.01 48.96 21.12
N ASP A 3 74.89 48.30 22.27
CA ASP A 3 74.45 46.90 22.35
C ASP A 3 72.97 46.82 21.91
N PRO A 4 72.67 46.23 20.74
CA PRO A 4 71.31 46.17 20.23
C PRO A 4 70.42 45.21 21.03
N ASN A 5 70.99 44.39 21.93
CA ASN A 5 70.23 43.48 22.80
C ASN A 5 69.83 44.12 24.15
N ALA A 6 70.22 45.37 24.41
CA ALA A 6 69.80 46.10 25.61
C ALA A 6 68.40 46.73 25.48
N GLN A 7 67.68 46.47 24.38
CA GLN A 7 66.26 46.83 24.28
C GLN A 7 65.45 45.88 25.17
N ASP A 8 64.97 46.43 26.28
CA ASP A 8 64.00 45.78 27.16
C ASP A 8 62.66 45.69 26.42
N VAL A 9 62.52 44.63 25.62
CA VAL A 9 61.28 44.32 24.91
C VAL A 9 60.31 43.80 25.96
N VAL A 10 59.53 44.72 26.53
CA VAL A 10 58.40 44.39 27.39
C VAL A 10 57.36 43.68 26.52
N ILE A 11 57.42 42.35 26.49
CA ILE A 11 56.34 41.53 25.94
C ILE A 11 55.19 41.71 26.91
N HIS A 12 54.22 42.55 26.54
CA HIS A 12 52.93 42.55 27.20
C HIS A 12 52.35 41.14 27.01
N LEU A 13 52.45 40.32 28.05
CA LEU A 13 51.57 39.19 28.26
C LEU A 13 50.18 39.80 28.39
N ASN A 14 49.55 40.11 27.26
CA ASN A 14 48.10 40.22 27.25
C ASN A 14 47.66 38.85 27.72
N ASP A 15 47.13 38.78 28.94
CA ASP A 15 46.48 37.58 29.44
C ASP A 15 45.57 37.13 28.30
N GLU A 16 45.94 36.03 27.65
CA GLU A 16 45.05 35.39 26.70
C GLU A 16 43.84 35.05 27.57
N GLU A 17 42.77 35.86 27.47
CA GLU A 17 41.48 35.49 28.01
C GLU A 17 41.32 34.04 27.58
N PRO A 18 41.20 33.09 28.52
CA PRO A 18 41.08 31.69 28.13
C PRO A 18 39.92 31.71 27.18
N LEU A 19 40.19 31.44 25.90
CA LEU A 19 39.13 31.29 24.92
C LEU A 19 38.32 30.18 25.54
N LEU A 20 37.22 30.54 26.19
CA LEU A 20 36.14 29.67 26.55
C LEU A 20 35.61 29.26 25.18
N GLN A 21 36.38 28.41 24.49
CA GLN A 21 35.86 27.40 23.62
C GLN A 21 35.06 26.53 24.57
N ASP A 22 33.88 27.03 24.93
CA ASP A 22 32.69 26.23 24.97
C ASP A 22 32.75 25.43 23.68
N THR A 23 33.40 24.27 23.76
CA THR A 23 33.27 23.20 22.79
C THR A 23 31.82 22.81 22.94
N LYS A 24 30.95 23.63 22.34
CA LYS A 24 29.51 23.49 22.36
C LYS A 24 29.29 22.16 21.68
N LYS A 25 29.23 21.11 22.49
CA LYS A 25 29.06 19.75 22.02
C LYS A 25 27.84 19.83 21.15
N PHE A 26 28.00 19.41 19.89
CA PHE A 26 26.91 19.46 18.94
C PHE A 26 25.77 18.62 19.50
N ASP A 27 24.79 19.30 20.11
CA ASP A 27 23.58 18.67 20.62
C ASP A 27 22.68 18.47 19.41
N PHE A 28 22.78 17.27 18.83
CA PHE A 28 21.89 16.89 17.75
C PHE A 28 20.44 17.00 18.25
N PRO A 29 19.55 17.71 17.55
CA PRO A 29 18.20 17.96 18.02
C PRO A 29 17.32 16.71 17.82
N TYR A 30 17.52 15.69 18.67
CA TYR A 30 16.82 14.40 18.60
C TYR A 30 15.30 14.54 18.57
N ARG A 31 14.75 15.55 19.26
CA ARG A 31 13.32 15.86 19.23
C ARG A 31 12.84 16.28 17.85
N LEU A 32 13.57 17.19 17.18
CA LEU A 32 13.23 17.66 15.83
C LEU A 32 13.41 16.55 14.80
N PHE A 33 14.47 15.76 14.93
CA PHE A 33 14.70 14.60 14.08
C PHE A 33 13.59 13.55 14.21
N GLY A 34 13.20 13.22 15.44
CA GLY A 34 12.09 12.31 15.71
C GLY A 34 10.75 12.82 15.17
N LEU A 35 10.47 14.12 15.32
CA LEU A 35 9.28 14.75 14.73
C LEU A 35 9.29 14.67 13.21
N PHE A 36 10.43 14.96 12.57
CA PHE A 36 10.57 14.91 11.12
C PHE A 36 10.37 13.47 10.59
N ILE A 37 11.03 12.48 11.19
CA ILE A 37 10.86 11.07 10.79
C ILE A 37 9.43 10.61 11.06
N GLY A 38 8.85 10.98 12.20
CA GLY A 38 7.47 10.65 12.55
C GLY A 38 6.50 11.21 11.53
N PHE A 39 6.64 12.49 11.17
CA PHE A 39 5.83 13.13 10.15
C PHE A 39 5.99 12.43 8.79
N LEU A 40 7.23 12.18 8.36
CA LEU A 40 7.51 11.48 7.11
C LEU A 40 6.86 10.09 7.06
N ALA A 41 6.98 9.30 8.13
CA ALA A 41 6.37 7.99 8.23
C ALA A 41 4.84 8.06 8.17
N VAL A 42 4.23 9.01 8.89
CA VAL A 42 2.77 9.24 8.86
C VAL A 42 2.33 9.65 7.46
N THR A 43 3.04 10.54 6.78
CA THR A 43 2.72 10.95 5.41
C THR A 43 2.78 9.78 4.43
N ILE A 44 3.85 8.97 4.49
CA ILE A 44 4.00 7.79 3.63
C ILE A 44 2.85 6.79 3.86
N LEU A 45 2.55 6.48 5.13
CA LEU A 45 1.44 5.60 5.47
C LEU A 45 0.11 6.18 4.99
N ALA A 46 -0.15 7.47 5.24
CA ALA A 46 -1.37 8.13 4.79
C ALA A 46 -1.54 8.05 3.27
N SER A 47 -0.48 8.31 2.50
CA SER A 47 -0.51 8.20 1.04
C SER A 47 -0.79 6.77 0.57
N LEU A 48 -0.19 5.76 1.19
CA LEU A 48 -0.43 4.35 0.84
C LEU A 48 -1.88 3.93 1.12
N TYR A 49 -2.43 4.33 2.26
CA TYR A 49 -3.82 4.04 2.61
C TYR A 49 -4.82 4.81 1.74
N LEU A 50 -4.51 6.06 1.41
CA LEU A 50 -5.33 6.86 0.51
C LEU A 50 -5.36 6.23 -0.90
N TYR A 51 -4.21 5.80 -1.41
CA TYR A 51 -4.14 5.06 -2.68
C TYR A 51 -4.93 3.76 -2.62
N ARG A 52 -4.76 2.96 -1.55
CA ARG A 52 -5.50 1.71 -1.36
C ARG A 52 -7.00 1.93 -1.40
N PHE A 53 -7.49 2.91 -0.62
CA PHE A 53 -8.92 3.19 -0.53
C PHE A 53 -9.47 3.79 -1.82
N GLY A 54 -8.75 4.73 -2.44
CA GLY A 54 -9.10 5.33 -3.72
C GLY A 54 -9.21 4.27 -4.83
N ARG A 55 -8.23 3.36 -4.90
CA ARG A 55 -8.25 2.25 -5.87
C ARG A 55 -9.42 1.31 -5.65
N TYR A 56 -9.70 0.93 -4.40
CA TYR A 56 -10.85 0.10 -4.08
C TYR A 56 -12.18 0.77 -4.49
N LEU A 57 -12.34 2.06 -4.16
CA LEU A 57 -13.52 2.83 -4.56
C LEU A 57 -13.65 2.93 -6.08
N PHE A 58 -12.56 3.19 -6.79
CA PHE A 58 -12.54 3.29 -8.25
C PHE A 58 -13.05 2.00 -8.93
N TYR A 59 -12.53 0.83 -8.54
CA TYR A 59 -13.06 -0.41 -9.12
C TYR A 59 -14.48 -0.72 -8.64
N ARG A 60 -14.84 -0.32 -7.42
CA ARG A 60 -16.21 -0.48 -6.89
C ARG A 60 -17.22 0.32 -7.68
N THR A 61 -16.92 1.57 -8.04
CA THR A 61 -17.84 2.40 -8.85
C THR A 61 -18.01 1.82 -10.25
N ILE A 62 -16.92 1.37 -10.89
CA ILE A 62 -16.98 0.69 -12.20
C ILE A 62 -17.78 -0.61 -12.12
N ALA A 63 -17.59 -1.40 -11.06
CA ALA A 63 -18.29 -2.67 -10.86
C ALA A 63 -19.80 -2.50 -10.59
N ILE A 64 -20.21 -1.36 -10.02
CA ILE A 64 -21.62 -1.02 -9.76
C ILE A 64 -22.31 -0.48 -11.00
N GLY A 65 -21.58 0.26 -11.85
CA GLY A 65 -22.09 0.86 -13.08
C GLY A 65 -22.54 -0.15 -14.15
N ASP A 66 -22.55 0.29 -15.40
CA ASP A 66 -23.12 -0.49 -16.51
C ASP A 66 -22.57 -1.92 -16.58
N GLN A 67 -23.48 -2.85 -16.88
CA GLN A 67 -23.18 -4.27 -17.08
C GLN A 67 -22.52 -4.45 -18.45
N ASN A 68 -21.30 -3.94 -18.57
CA ASN A 68 -20.40 -4.06 -19.71
C ASN A 68 -19.20 -4.93 -19.33
N ARG A 69 -18.39 -5.33 -20.31
CA ARG A 69 -17.17 -6.14 -20.07
C ARG A 69 -16.24 -5.51 -19.02
N ARG A 70 -16.11 -4.18 -19.01
CA ARG A 70 -15.32 -3.43 -18.03
C ARG A 70 -15.78 -3.65 -16.58
N SER A 71 -17.08 -3.81 -16.33
CA SER A 71 -17.58 -4.04 -14.97
C SER A 71 -17.31 -5.47 -14.49
N VAL A 72 -17.29 -6.45 -15.38
CA VAL A 72 -16.84 -7.82 -15.08
C VAL A 72 -15.35 -7.82 -14.71
N ASP A 73 -14.51 -7.10 -15.47
CA ASP A 73 -13.08 -6.98 -15.17
C ASP A 73 -12.82 -6.26 -13.84
N ALA A 74 -13.61 -5.22 -13.54
CA ALA A 74 -13.57 -4.54 -12.26
C ALA A 74 -14.02 -5.46 -11.11
N LEU A 75 -15.06 -6.28 -11.31
CA LEU A 75 -15.51 -7.27 -10.32
C LEU A 75 -14.45 -8.33 -10.05
N ALA A 76 -13.80 -8.85 -11.09
CA ALA A 76 -12.67 -9.78 -10.97
C ALA A 76 -11.52 -9.14 -10.19
N THR A 77 -11.13 -7.93 -10.57
CA THR A 77 -10.06 -7.18 -9.88
C THR A 77 -10.37 -6.96 -8.40
N LEU A 78 -11.60 -6.56 -8.06
CA LEU A 78 -12.03 -6.40 -6.67
C LEU A 78 -11.99 -7.70 -5.88
N PHE A 79 -12.37 -8.82 -6.50
CA PHE A 79 -12.32 -10.13 -5.87
C PHE A 79 -10.89 -10.51 -5.49
N TYR A 80 -9.94 -10.40 -6.42
CA TYR A 80 -8.53 -10.73 -6.16
C TYR A 80 -7.85 -9.75 -5.18
N ILE A 81 -8.17 -8.46 -5.23
CA ILE A 81 -7.72 -7.50 -4.22
C ILE A 81 -8.20 -7.95 -2.83
N ARG A 82 -9.48 -8.34 -2.71
CA ARG A 82 -10.04 -8.84 -1.45
C ARG A 82 -9.36 -10.11 -0.97
N LEU A 83 -9.03 -11.06 -1.85
CA LEU A 83 -8.30 -12.26 -1.47
C LEU A 83 -6.89 -11.95 -0.99
N ALA A 84 -6.18 -11.04 -1.66
CA ALA A 84 -4.86 -10.59 -1.22
C ALA A 84 -4.91 -9.94 0.18
N GLU A 85 -5.98 -9.19 0.48
CA GLU A 85 -6.22 -8.60 1.80
C GLU A 85 -6.55 -9.65 2.89
N GLU A 86 -7.17 -10.77 2.54
CA GLU A 86 -7.35 -11.91 3.46
C GLU A 86 -6.05 -12.71 3.70
N GLY A 87 -4.99 -12.40 2.95
CA GLY A 87 -3.69 -13.04 3.06
C GLY A 87 -3.47 -14.20 2.10
N TYR A 88 -4.37 -14.45 1.16
CA TYR A 88 -4.17 -15.41 0.06
C TYR A 88 -3.07 -14.93 -0.90
N PRO A 89 -2.46 -15.85 -1.68
CA PRO A 89 -1.46 -15.48 -2.67
C PRO A 89 -2.01 -14.48 -3.68
N ILE A 90 -1.17 -13.54 -4.13
CA ILE A 90 -1.54 -12.58 -5.16
C ILE A 90 -1.48 -13.31 -6.51
N ARG A 91 -2.57 -13.29 -7.27
CA ARG A 91 -2.61 -13.83 -8.64
C ARG A 91 -1.52 -13.18 -9.49
N GLN A 92 -0.71 -13.99 -10.15
CA GLN A 92 0.33 -13.54 -11.06
C GLN A 92 -0.27 -13.11 -12.41
N PHE A 93 0.42 -12.25 -13.14
CA PHE A 93 -0.09 -11.72 -14.41
C PHE A 93 -0.34 -12.81 -15.47
N TYR A 94 0.46 -13.89 -15.43
CA TYR A 94 0.37 -15.02 -16.36
C TYR A 94 -0.67 -16.07 -15.97
N GLU A 95 -1.21 -16.00 -14.75
CA GLU A 95 -2.21 -16.96 -14.28
C GLU A 95 -3.59 -16.57 -14.77
N THR A 96 -4.29 -17.50 -15.42
CA THR A 96 -5.71 -17.33 -15.71
C THR A 96 -6.53 -17.38 -14.40
N PRO A 97 -7.76 -16.84 -14.38
CA PRO A 97 -8.67 -17.03 -13.24
C PRO A 97 -8.80 -18.50 -12.82
N LEU A 98 -8.83 -19.42 -13.79
CA LEU A 98 -8.93 -20.86 -13.58
C LEU A 98 -7.64 -21.48 -13.06
N ASP A 99 -6.47 -20.98 -13.45
CA ASP A 99 -5.20 -21.45 -12.88
C ASP A 99 -5.05 -21.01 -11.43
N TYR A 100 -5.41 -19.76 -11.15
CA TYR A 100 -5.37 -19.24 -9.80
C TYR A 100 -6.32 -19.98 -8.85
N SER A 101 -7.51 -20.38 -9.33
CA SER A 101 -8.47 -21.11 -8.51
C SER A 101 -8.01 -22.51 -8.10
N LYS A 102 -7.02 -23.10 -8.79
CA LYS A 102 -6.39 -24.36 -8.33
C LYS A 102 -5.74 -24.22 -6.95
N SER A 103 -5.28 -23.02 -6.60
CA SER A 103 -4.71 -22.74 -5.28
C SER A 103 -5.75 -22.46 -4.20
N ILE A 104 -6.98 -22.09 -4.59
CA ILE A 104 -8.09 -21.72 -3.69
C ILE A 104 -9.39 -22.33 -4.25
N PRO A 105 -9.70 -23.59 -3.90
CA PRO A 105 -10.84 -24.33 -4.46
C PRO A 105 -12.19 -23.60 -4.33
N GLU A 106 -12.37 -22.81 -3.28
CA GLU A 106 -13.60 -22.03 -3.03
C GLU A 106 -13.79 -20.87 -4.03
N SER A 107 -12.77 -20.57 -4.84
CA SER A 107 -12.82 -19.54 -5.88
C SER A 107 -13.12 -20.10 -7.29
N VAL A 108 -13.25 -21.43 -7.45
CA VAL A 108 -13.45 -22.08 -8.75
C VAL A 108 -14.73 -21.59 -9.44
N GLU A 109 -15.87 -21.59 -8.73
CA GLU A 109 -17.15 -21.15 -9.29
C GLU A 109 -17.10 -19.68 -9.77
N PHE A 110 -16.35 -18.84 -9.05
CA PHE A 110 -16.12 -17.45 -9.44
C PHE A 110 -15.25 -17.38 -10.71
N ALA A 111 -14.15 -18.13 -10.76
CA ALA A 111 -13.23 -18.15 -11.88
C ALA A 111 -13.89 -18.63 -13.18
N GLU A 112 -14.72 -19.68 -13.10
CA GLU A 112 -15.51 -20.19 -14.23
C GLU A 112 -16.48 -19.12 -14.73
N SER A 113 -17.25 -18.51 -13.82
CA SER A 113 -18.24 -17.49 -14.17
C SER A 113 -17.58 -16.25 -14.82
N VAL A 114 -16.42 -15.81 -14.33
CA VAL A 114 -15.66 -14.70 -14.96
C VAL A 114 -15.16 -15.10 -16.34
N THR A 115 -14.69 -16.33 -16.50
CA THR A 115 -14.15 -16.83 -17.77
C THR A 115 -15.27 -16.92 -18.81
N GLU A 116 -16.44 -17.46 -18.45
CA GLU A 116 -17.60 -17.52 -19.33
C GLU A 116 -18.04 -16.11 -19.79
N LEU A 117 -18.17 -15.16 -18.84
CA LEU A 117 -18.55 -13.78 -19.15
C LEU A 117 -17.53 -13.04 -20.03
N ARG A 118 -16.25 -13.45 -20.01
CA ARG A 118 -15.18 -12.82 -20.80
C ARG A 118 -15.05 -13.37 -22.22
N PHE A 119 -15.32 -14.66 -22.42
CA PHE A 119 -14.94 -15.38 -23.63
C PHE A 119 -16.11 -15.97 -24.42
N LYS A 120 -17.32 -16.04 -23.86
CA LYS A 120 -18.48 -16.50 -24.62
C LYS A 120 -18.77 -15.54 -25.79
N GLU A 121 -18.90 -16.11 -26.98
CA GLU A 121 -18.94 -15.37 -28.25
C GLU A 121 -20.18 -14.49 -28.43
N SER A 122 -21.33 -14.92 -27.89
CA SER A 122 -22.56 -14.15 -27.96
C SER A 122 -23.37 -14.25 -26.67
N TRP A 123 -23.99 -13.13 -26.31
CA TRP A 123 -24.93 -13.03 -25.20
C TRP A 123 -26.16 -12.28 -25.67
N SER A 124 -27.34 -12.75 -25.28
CA SER A 124 -28.51 -11.87 -25.25
C SER A 124 -28.35 -10.86 -24.11
N ALA A 125 -28.86 -9.65 -24.30
CA ALA A 125 -28.72 -8.58 -23.31
C ALA A 125 -29.20 -9.04 -21.92
N ASP A 126 -30.40 -9.62 -21.83
CA ASP A 126 -30.96 -10.08 -20.56
C ASP A 126 -30.17 -11.23 -19.92
N SER A 127 -29.67 -12.17 -20.73
CA SER A 127 -28.84 -13.28 -20.22
C SER A 127 -27.51 -12.78 -19.67
N TYR A 128 -26.90 -11.77 -20.31
CA TYR A 128 -25.68 -11.14 -19.80
C TYR A 128 -25.94 -10.46 -18.45
N ARG A 129 -27.02 -9.69 -18.34
CA ARG A 129 -27.39 -9.00 -17.10
C ARG A 129 -27.59 -9.96 -15.93
N ASN A 130 -28.28 -11.08 -16.18
CA ASN A 130 -28.51 -12.14 -15.21
C ASN A 130 -27.22 -12.87 -14.82
N SER A 131 -26.31 -13.08 -15.77
CA SER A 131 -25.03 -13.73 -15.49
C SER A 131 -24.10 -12.84 -14.67
N VAL A 132 -24.10 -11.52 -14.92
CA VAL A 132 -23.36 -10.55 -14.11
C VAL A 132 -23.95 -10.44 -12.69
N SER A 133 -25.27 -10.47 -12.54
CA SER A 133 -25.89 -10.46 -11.20
C SER A 133 -25.56 -11.74 -10.43
N LYS A 134 -25.58 -12.92 -11.09
CA LYS A 134 -25.11 -14.19 -10.53
C LYS A 134 -23.65 -14.12 -10.12
N LEU A 135 -22.76 -13.56 -10.95
CA LEU A 135 -21.35 -13.36 -10.62
C LEU A 135 -21.17 -12.52 -9.34
N ARG A 136 -21.96 -11.46 -9.16
CA ARG A 136 -21.91 -10.63 -7.93
C ARG A 136 -22.30 -11.43 -6.70
N GLN A 137 -23.28 -12.34 -6.83
CA GLN A 137 -23.70 -13.22 -5.75
C GLN A 137 -22.62 -14.25 -5.41
N ILE A 138 -22.08 -14.94 -6.40
CA ILE A 138 -20.97 -15.90 -6.24
C ILE A 138 -19.79 -15.22 -5.55
N LYS A 139 -19.40 -14.03 -6.02
CA LYS A 139 -18.35 -13.22 -5.38
C LYS A 139 -18.61 -13.02 -3.88
N LYS A 140 -19.85 -12.65 -3.51
CA LYS A 140 -20.22 -12.41 -2.10
C LYS A 140 -20.13 -13.72 -1.29
N GLN A 141 -20.57 -14.84 -1.86
CA GLN A 141 -20.54 -16.16 -1.21
C GLN A 141 -19.11 -16.67 -1.04
N SER A 142 -18.31 -16.72 -2.11
CA SER A 142 -16.90 -17.14 -2.05
C SER A 142 -16.09 -16.27 -1.08
N LEU A 143 -16.26 -14.94 -1.12
CA LEU A 143 -15.59 -14.08 -0.14
C LEU A 143 -16.07 -14.33 1.28
N HIS A 144 -17.36 -14.62 1.50
CA HIS A 144 -17.84 -14.91 2.85
C HIS A 144 -17.25 -16.22 3.41
N GLN A 145 -17.07 -17.24 2.57
CA GLN A 145 -16.43 -18.50 2.94
C GLN A 145 -14.93 -18.31 3.21
N LEU A 146 -14.24 -17.54 2.36
CA LEU A 146 -12.79 -17.32 2.43
C LEU A 146 -12.38 -16.28 3.48
N ASN A 147 -13.32 -15.47 3.97
CA ASN A 147 -13.04 -14.45 4.98
C ASN A 147 -12.63 -15.12 6.29
N ARG A 148 -11.50 -14.66 6.85
CA ARG A 148 -11.11 -15.04 8.21
C ARG A 148 -12.12 -14.46 9.20
N LYS A 149 -12.81 -15.33 9.93
CA LYS A 149 -13.80 -14.93 10.93
C LYS A 149 -13.11 -14.29 12.14
N GLY A 150 -13.74 -13.25 12.71
CA GLY A 150 -13.33 -12.62 13.96
C GLY A 150 -12.60 -11.28 13.84
N PHE A 151 -12.41 -10.63 14.99
CA PHE A 151 -11.81 -9.30 15.12
C PHE A 151 -10.36 -9.22 14.61
N ILE A 152 -9.57 -10.28 14.83
CA ILE A 152 -8.18 -10.36 14.37
C ILE A 152 -8.09 -10.35 12.84
N GLY A 153 -9.05 -10.99 12.16
CA GLY A 153 -9.15 -10.96 10.70
C GLY A 153 -9.40 -9.54 10.18
N LEU A 154 -10.28 -8.80 10.84
CA LEU A 154 -10.56 -7.40 10.50
C LEU A 154 -9.35 -6.50 10.72
N ILE A 155 -8.63 -6.63 11.84
CA ILE A 155 -7.41 -5.86 12.09
C ILE A 155 -6.35 -6.20 11.04
N LYS A 156 -6.06 -7.49 10.80
CA LYS A 156 -5.08 -7.89 9.77
C LYS A 156 -5.46 -7.36 8.39
N ARG A 157 -6.75 -7.35 8.05
CA ARG A 157 -7.26 -6.77 6.81
C ARG A 157 -7.02 -5.26 6.74
N VAL A 158 -7.26 -4.51 7.82
CA VAL A 158 -6.99 -3.07 7.84
C VAL A 158 -5.49 -2.80 7.73
N PHE A 159 -4.67 -3.51 8.48
CA PHE A 159 -3.23 -3.27 8.54
C PHE A 159 -2.41 -3.88 7.39
N THR A 160 -3.01 -4.73 6.54
CA THR A 160 -2.30 -5.30 5.39
C THR A 160 -2.35 -4.39 4.17
N LEU A 161 -1.18 -4.11 3.59
CA LEU A 161 -1.05 -3.38 2.32
C LEU A 161 -0.93 -4.32 1.12
N ARG A 162 -1.13 -5.64 1.29
CA ARG A 162 -1.02 -6.62 0.20
C ARG A 162 -1.93 -6.33 -1.00
N GLY A 163 -3.13 -5.80 -0.76
CA GLY A 163 -4.05 -5.41 -1.83
C GLY A 163 -3.52 -4.30 -2.74
N VAL A 164 -2.57 -3.49 -2.27
CA VAL A 164 -1.91 -2.44 -3.07
C VAL A 164 -1.00 -3.06 -4.13
N LEU A 165 -0.38 -4.21 -3.82
CA LEU A 165 0.58 -4.89 -4.69
C LEU A 165 -0.07 -5.63 -5.86
N TYR A 166 -1.38 -5.91 -5.79
CA TYR A 166 -2.09 -6.57 -6.87
C TYR A 166 -1.99 -5.72 -8.15
N ARG A 167 -1.62 -6.32 -9.28
CA ARG A 167 -1.65 -5.67 -10.60
C ARG A 167 -2.64 -6.45 -11.48
N PRO A 168 -3.65 -5.78 -12.07
CA PRO A 168 -4.68 -6.45 -12.86
C PRO A 168 -4.11 -7.08 -14.13
#